data_AF-A0A9D5IG02-F1
#
_entry.id   AF-A0A9D5IG02-F1
#
_cell.length_a   1.000
_cell.length_b   1.000
_cell.length_c   1.000
_cell.angle_alpha   90.00
_cell.angle_beta   90.00
_cell.angle_gamma   90.00
#
_symmetry.space_group_name_H-M   'P 1'
#
loop_
_entity.id
_entity.type
_entity.pdbx_description
1 polymer ?
#
loop_
_entity_poly.entity_id
_entity_poly.type
_entity_poly.pdbx_seq_one_letter_code
_entity_poly.pdbx_strand_id
1 'polypeptide(L)' 'MSRRNDPRESTLVRQIVAALRATPGVVVRKRHGSSWSVAGDPDLYGSYRGRHFEIEVKRRDGEVTDLQRARLRDWERS' A
#
# COMPACT_ATOMS: atom_id res chain seq x y z
N MET A 1 18.31 -7.57 -11.66
CA MET A 1 18.59 -8.93 -11.12
C MET A 1 18.17 -8.92 -9.66
N SER A 2 17.08 -9.61 -9.31
CA SER A 2 16.66 -9.78 -7.91
C SER A 2 17.77 -10.46 -7.12
N ARG A 3 18.38 -9.77 -6.16
CA ARG A 3 19.36 -10.38 -5.26
C ARG A 3 18.60 -11.41 -4.43
N ARG A 4 19.16 -12.62 -4.25
CA ARG A 4 18.51 -13.76 -3.57
C ARG A 4 17.91 -13.48 -2.18
N ASN A 5 18.16 -12.30 -1.59
CA ASN A 5 17.67 -11.89 -0.27
C ASN A 5 16.64 -10.75 -0.28
N ASP A 6 16.14 -10.30 -1.44
CA ASP A 6 15.11 -9.25 -1.42
C ASP A 6 13.79 -9.78 -0.82
N PRO A 7 13.23 -9.08 0.19
CA PRO A 7 12.00 -9.51 0.82
C PRO A 7 10.86 -9.55 -0.20
N ARG A 8 9.96 -10.51 -0.01
CA ARG A 8 8.69 -10.52 -0.76
C ARG A 8 7.90 -9.26 -0.39
N GLU A 9 7.07 -8.81 -1.31
CA GLU A 9 6.17 -7.67 -1.09
C GLU A 9 5.26 -7.90 0.12
N SER A 10 4.78 -9.13 0.32
CA SER A 10 4.03 -9.51 1.52
C SER A 10 4.81 -9.36 2.83
N THR A 11 6.13 -9.57 2.80
CA THR A 11 7.03 -9.33 3.93
C THR A 11 7.16 -7.82 4.20
N LEU A 12 7.33 -7.01 3.15
CA LEU A 12 7.37 -5.56 3.25
C LEU A 12 6.07 -4.99 3.82
N VAL A 13 4.91 -5.41 3.27
CA VAL A 13 3.58 -5.05 3.77
C VAL A 13 3.46 -5.35 5.26
N ARG A 14 3.88 -6.54 5.70
CA ARG A 14 3.82 -6.93 7.12
C ARG A 14 4.69 -6.01 7.99
N GLN A 15 5.90 -5.69 7.56
CA GLN A 15 6.82 -4.82 8.30
C GLN A 15 6.31 -3.38 8.36
N ILE A 16 5.79 -2.84 7.24
CA ILE A 16 5.20 -1.50 7.17
C ILE A 16 3.99 -1.40 8.10
N VAL A 17 3.07 -2.37 8.06
CA VAL A 17 1.90 -2.40 8.94
C VAL A 17 2.32 -2.43 10.42
N ALA A 18 3.35 -3.22 10.77
CA ALA A 18 3.86 -3.25 12.14
C ALA A 18 4.41 -1.89 12.58
N ALA A 19 5.20 -1.23 11.73
CA ALA A 19 5.74 0.09 12.00
C ALA A 19 4.62 1.15 12.14
N LEU A 20 3.65 1.16 11.22
CA LEU A 20 2.52 2.08 11.26
C LEU A 20 1.66 1.90 12.52
N ARG A 21 1.40 0.67 12.94
CA ARG A 21 0.65 0.38 14.19
C ARG A 21 1.39 0.80 15.45
N ALA A 22 2.71 0.88 15.42
CA ALA A 22 3.50 1.37 16.55
C ALA A 22 3.47 2.91 16.67
N THR A 23 3.03 3.62 15.63
CA THR A 23 2.94 5.08 15.61
C THR A 23 1.64 5.57 16.27
N PRO A 24 1.71 6.33 17.39
CA PRO A 24 0.51 6.84 18.05
C PRO A 24 -0.37 7.69 17.13
N GLY A 25 -1.67 7.42 17.13
CA GLY A 25 -2.65 8.14 16.31
C GLY A 25 -2.74 7.68 14.86
N VAL A 26 -2.05 6.60 14.49
CA VAL A 26 -2.22 5.91 13.19
C VAL A 26 -3.19 4.75 13.33
N VAL A 27 -4.16 4.68 12.42
CA VAL A 27 -4.95 3.49 12.13
C VAL A 27 -4.56 3.01 10.74
N VAL A 28 -4.24 1.72 10.58
CA VAL A 28 -3.90 1.14 9.28
C VAL A 28 -4.62 -0.19 9.07
N ARG A 29 -5.10 -0.42 7.86
CA ARG A 29 -5.72 -1.66 7.39
C ARG A 29 -5.08 -2.12 6.10
N LYS A 30 -4.98 -3.44 5.95
CA LYS A 30 -4.59 -4.07 4.68
C LYS A 30 -5.84 -4.22 3.81
N ARG A 31 -5.72 -3.87 2.53
CA ARG A 31 -6.74 -4.16 1.53
C ARG A 31 -6.59 -5.61 1.08
N HIS A 32 -7.67 -6.37 1.15
CA HIS A 32 -7.71 -7.74 0.64
C HIS A 32 -8.42 -7.74 -0.72
N GLY A 33 -7.85 -8.44 -1.70
CA GLY A 33 -8.52 -8.66 -2.98
C GLY A 33 -9.75 -9.54 -2.78
N SER A 34 -10.90 -9.07 -3.25
CA SER A 34 -12.17 -9.79 -3.31
C SER A 34 -12.87 -9.41 -4.62
N SER A 35 -13.96 -10.10 -4.98
CA SER A 35 -14.79 -9.74 -6.14
C SER A 35 -15.38 -8.33 -6.05
N TRP A 36 -15.41 -7.74 -4.85
CA TRP A 36 -15.91 -6.40 -4.58
C TRP A 36 -14.80 -5.36 -4.45
N SER A 37 -13.53 -5.79 -4.54
CA SER A 37 -12.40 -4.87 -4.47
C SER A 37 -12.21 -4.17 -5.81
N VAL A 38 -11.86 -2.88 -5.74
CA VAL A 38 -11.57 -2.12 -6.93
C VAL A 38 -10.15 -2.42 -7.39
N ALA A 39 -10.00 -2.82 -8.64
CA ALA A 39 -8.70 -3.20 -9.18
C ALA A 39 -7.78 -1.97 -9.27
N GLY A 40 -6.51 -2.17 -8.86
CA GLY A 40 -5.52 -1.11 -8.77
C GLY A 40 -5.58 -0.27 -7.50
N ASP A 41 -6.47 -0.58 -6.56
CA ASP A 41 -6.45 0.07 -5.25
C ASP A 41 -5.14 -0.22 -4.50
N PRO A 42 -4.65 0.74 -3.69
CA PRO A 42 -3.46 0.56 -2.87
C PRO A 42 -3.57 -0.57 -1.85
N ASP A 43 -2.43 -1.21 -1.58
CA ASP A 43 -2.30 -2.31 -0.62
C ASP A 43 -2.78 -1.97 0.80
N LEU A 44 -2.53 -0.74 1.24
CA LEU A 44 -2.81 -0.28 2.59
C LEU A 44 -3.59 1.04 2.56
N TYR A 45 -4.50 1.18 3.52
CA TYR A 45 -5.21 2.44 3.76
C TYR A 45 -5.34 2.70 5.25
N GLY A 46 -5.50 3.96 5.63
CA GLY A 46 -5.51 4.33 7.04
C GLY A 46 -5.72 5.81 7.27
N SER A 47 -5.55 6.21 8.53
CA SER A 47 -5.54 7.62 8.90
C SER A 47 -4.51 7.92 9.97
N TYR A 48 -3.94 9.12 9.92
CA TYR A 48 -3.08 9.69 10.96
C TYR A 48 -3.72 10.96 11.50
N ARG A 49 -4.14 10.95 12.77
CA ARG A 49 -4.81 12.10 13.43
C ARG A 49 -5.92 12.70 12.56
N GLY A 50 -6.80 11.83 12.04
CA GLY A 50 -7.94 12.20 11.21
C GLY A 50 -7.65 12.49 9.74
N ARG A 51 -6.39 12.46 9.29
CA ARG A 51 -6.02 12.62 7.87
C ARG A 51 -5.88 11.26 7.21
N HIS A 52 -6.64 11.01 6.15
CA HIS A 52 -6.60 9.77 5.38
C HIS A 52 -5.26 9.61 4.65
N PHE A 53 -4.78 8.38 4.51
CA PHE A 53 -3.65 8.04 3.66
C PHE A 53 -3.86 6.67 3.01
N GLU A 54 -3.18 6.47 1.88
CA GLU A 54 -3.13 5.22 1.14
C GLU A 54 -1.67 4.93 0.77
N ILE A 55 -1.28 3.66 0.76
CA ILE A 55 0.10 3.23 0.46
C ILE A 55 0.04 2.02 -0.45
N GLU A 56 0.60 2.18 -1.66
CA GLU A 56 0.92 1.08 -2.56
C GLU A 56 2.35 0.60 -2.25
N VAL A 57 2.52 -0.68 -1.93
CA VAL A 57 3.80 -1.25 -1.51
C VAL A 57 4.45 -1.92 -2.69
N LYS A 58 5.65 -1.47 -3.04
CA LYS A 58 6.50 -2.13 -4.03
C LYS A 58 7.79 -2.65 -3.42
N ARG A 59 8.37 -3.65 -4.06
CA ARG A 59 9.77 -4.01 -3.84
C ARG A 59 10.68 -2.88 -4.36
N ARG A 60 11.95 -2.90 -3.99
CA ARG A 60 12.94 -1.89 -4.39
C ARG A 60 12.94 -1.59 -5.89
N ASP A 61 12.88 -2.64 -6.71
CA ASP A 61 12.84 -2.55 -8.17
C ASP A 61 11.41 -2.80 -8.72
N GLY A 62 10.40 -2.71 -7.86
CA GLY A 62 9.00 -2.92 -8.21
C GLY A 62 8.39 -1.65 -8.77
N GLU A 63 7.84 -1.74 -9.98
CA GLU A 63 7.16 -0.62 -10.63
C GLU A 63 5.66 -0.62 -10.31
N VAL A 64 5.08 0.58 -10.23
CA VAL A 64 3.63 0.76 -10.15
C VAL A 64 3.01 0.35 -11.48
N THR A 65 2.03 -0.57 -11.44
CA THR A 65 1.34 -1.02 -12.65
C THR A 65 0.54 0.13 -13.27
N ASP A 66 0.25 0.05 -14.57
CA ASP A 66 -0.53 1.10 -15.26
C ASP A 66 -1.91 1.32 -14.63
N LEU A 67 -2.54 0.26 -14.12
CA LEU A 67 -3.83 0.33 -13.43
C LEU A 67 -3.72 1.06 -12.09
N GLN A 68 -2.70 0.76 -11.29
CA GLN A 68 -2.44 1.47 -10.03
C GLN A 68 -2.10 2.94 -10.28
N ARG A 69 -1.32 3.21 -11.33
CA ARG A 69 -1.00 4.58 -11.76
C ARG A 69 -2.26 5.35 -12.18
N ALA A 70 -3.17 4.70 -12.90
CA ALA A 70 -4.46 5.30 -13.25
C ALA A 70 -5.28 5.62 -12.01
N ARG A 71 -5.39 4.68 -11.06
CA ARG A 71 -6.08 4.88 -9.78
C ARG A 71 -5.54 6.07 -8.99
N LEU A 72 -4.21 6.19 -8.87
CA LEU A 72 -3.58 7.30 -8.16
C LEU A 72 -3.87 8.66 -8.82
N ARG A 73 -3.85 8.72 -10.15
CA ARG A 73 -4.21 9.94 -10.91
C ARG A 73 -5.67 10.34 -10.75
N ASP A 74 -6.58 9.38 -10.63
CA ASP A 74 -8.00 9.68 -10.41
C ASP A 74 -8.20 10.40 -9.07
N TRP A 75 -7.46 10.01 -8.04
CA TRP A 75 -7.54 10.62 -6.71
C TRP A 75 -6.87 11.99 -6.62
N GLU A 76 -5.77 12.23 -7.34
CA GLU A 76 -5.15 13.57 -7.42
C GLU A 76 -6.10 14.62 -8.03
N ARG A 77 -7.07 14.19 -8.82
CA ARG A 77 -8.04 15.05 -9.51
C ARG A 77 -9.36 15.24 -8.75
N SER A 78 -9.57 14.47 -7.68
CA SER A 78 -10.80 14.45 -6.87
C SER A 78 -10.74 15.47 -5.74
#